data_AF-Q6W1F2-F1
#
_entry.id   AF-Q6W1F2-F1
#
_cell.length_a   1.000
_cell.length_b   1.000
_cell.length_c   1.000
_cell.angle_alpha   90.00
_cell.angle_beta   90.00
_cell.angle_gamma   90.00
#
_symmetry.space_group_name_H-M   'P 1'
#
loop_
_entity.id
_entity.type
_entity.pdbx_description
1 polymer ?
#
loop_
_entity_poly.entity_id
_entity_poly.type
_entity_poly.pdbx_seq_one_letter_code
_entity_poly.pdbx_strand_id
1 'polypeptide(L)'
;MFAALHRHIQLQLAEERHAHELFVAATDGKWEVAKWYFDEMTRIFEATIRKGLEAGELKGDDAGNAARCVMVALIPFVHPRLMEERISKDGDLKSELEAQTHFVLRALAKVPG
;
A
#
# COMPACT_ATOMS: atom_id res chain seq x y z
N MET A 1 -10.42 6.19 3.94
CA MET A 1 -10.10 4.92 3.25
C MET A 1 -8.70 4.42 3.62
N PHE A 2 -7.61 5.11 3.24
CA PHE A 2 -6.24 4.67 3.56
C PHE A 2 -5.85 4.75 5.05
N ALA A 3 -6.43 5.67 5.84
CA ALA A 3 -6.23 5.66 7.29
C ALA A 3 -6.87 4.43 7.98
N ALA A 4 -7.93 3.85 7.38
CA ALA A 4 -8.51 2.60 7.85
C ALA A 4 -7.65 1.41 7.42
N LEU A 5 -7.09 1.43 6.21
CA LEU A 5 -6.11 0.46 5.73
C LEU A 5 -4.82 0.48 6.58
N HIS A 6 -4.28 1.66 6.88
CA HIS A 6 -3.13 1.84 7.77
C HIS A 6 -3.40 1.31 9.18
N ARG A 7 -4.57 1.61 9.74
CA ARG A 7 -4.97 1.10 11.07
C ARG A 7 -5.17 -0.41 11.06
N HIS A 8 -5.69 -0.97 9.97
CA HIS A 8 -5.84 -2.41 9.77
C HIS A 8 -4.48 -3.10 9.63
N ILE A 9 -3.55 -2.53 8.85
CA ILE A 9 -2.17 -3.01 8.70
C ILE A 9 -1.40 -2.93 10.02
N GLN A 10 -1.54 -1.84 10.78
CA GLN A 10 -0.95 -1.69 12.11
C GLN A 10 -1.50 -2.72 13.10
N LEU A 11 -2.81 -2.98 13.09
CA LEU A 11 -3.44 -4.01 13.93
C LEU A 11 -2.99 -5.42 13.54
N GLN A 12 -2.93 -5.75 12.24
CA GLN A 12 -2.39 -7.03 11.78
C GLN A 12 -0.91 -7.20 12.13
N LEU A 13 -0.07 -6.18 11.93
CA LEU A 13 1.35 -6.25 12.29
C LEU A 13 1.57 -6.40 13.81
N ALA A 14 0.70 -5.80 14.63
CA ALA A 14 0.76 -5.90 16.09
C ALA A 14 0.25 -7.25 16.63
N GLU A 15 -0.80 -7.81 16.03
CA GLU A 15 -1.37 -9.11 16.41
C GLU A 15 -0.61 -10.30 15.80
N GLU A 16 -0.02 -10.14 14.63
CA GLU A 16 0.70 -11.18 13.89
C GLU A 16 2.23 -11.06 14.02
N ARG A 17 2.75 -11.06 15.25
CA ARG A 17 4.19 -11.16 15.50
C ARG A 17 4.83 -12.35 14.74
N HIS A 18 4.06 -13.41 14.50
CA HIS A 18 4.45 -14.55 13.66
C HIS A 18 4.42 -14.26 12.14
N ALA A 19 3.58 -13.37 11.62
CA ALA A 19 3.59 -13.00 10.20
C ALA A 19 4.75 -12.09 9.85
N HIS A 20 5.17 -11.23 10.78
CA HIS A 20 6.41 -10.47 10.66
C HIS A 20 7.63 -11.41 10.54
N GLU A 21 7.77 -12.38 11.44
CA GLU A 21 8.82 -13.42 11.37
C GLU A 21 8.70 -14.29 10.11
N LEU A 22 7.47 -14.63 9.68
CA LEU A 22 7.21 -15.35 8.43
C LEU A 22 7.58 -14.52 7.19
N PHE A 23 7.37 -13.20 7.21
CA PHE A 23 7.69 -12.31 6.10
C PHE A 23 9.20 -12.08 6.02
N VAL A 24 9.89 -11.89 7.14
CA VAL A 24 11.36 -11.84 7.21
C VAL A 24 11.95 -13.16 6.71
N ALA A 25 11.45 -14.30 7.19
CA ALA A 25 11.84 -15.63 6.71
C ALA A 25 11.42 -15.88 5.25
N ALA A 26 10.39 -15.22 4.74
CA ALA A 26 9.96 -15.30 3.35
C ALA A 26 10.84 -14.46 2.41
N THR A 27 11.27 -13.27 2.84
CA THR A 27 12.26 -12.49 2.10
C THR A 27 13.62 -13.17 2.06
N ASP A 28 13.96 -13.96 3.09
CA ASP A 28 15.22 -14.73 3.14
C ASP A 28 15.09 -16.18 2.61
N GLY A 29 13.87 -16.72 2.37
CA GLY A 29 13.69 -18.12 1.94
C GLY A 29 12.31 -18.57 1.40
N LYS A 30 11.30 -17.71 1.29
CA LYS A 30 9.94 -18.04 0.77
C LYS A 30 9.32 -16.87 -0.02
N TRP A 31 10.05 -16.37 -1.03
CA TRP A 31 9.66 -15.25 -1.90
C TRP A 31 8.21 -15.29 -2.42
N GLU A 32 7.67 -16.48 -2.68
CA GLU A 32 6.29 -16.66 -3.16
C GLU A 32 5.22 -16.12 -2.20
N VAL A 33 5.45 -16.13 -0.89
CA VAL A 33 4.50 -15.58 0.10
C VAL A 33 4.48 -14.05 0.05
N ALA A 34 5.66 -13.43 -0.03
CA ALA A 34 5.77 -11.98 -0.16
C ALA A 34 5.17 -11.49 -1.48
N LYS A 35 5.42 -12.23 -2.58
CA LYS A 35 4.82 -11.98 -3.88
C LYS A 35 3.29 -12.06 -3.83
N TRP A 36 2.74 -13.12 -3.23
CA TRP A 36 1.28 -13.25 -3.09
C TRP A 36 0.66 -12.07 -2.33
N TYR A 37 1.31 -11.62 -1.25
CA TYR A 37 0.85 -10.45 -0.49
C TYR A 37 0.80 -9.18 -1.34
N PHE A 38 1.84 -8.89 -2.12
CA PHE A 38 1.86 -7.74 -3.03
C PHE A 38 0.85 -7.85 -4.16
N ASP A 39 0.67 -9.05 -4.72
CA ASP A 39 -0.34 -9.32 -5.75
C ASP A 39 -1.76 -9.07 -5.19
N GLU A 40 -2.03 -9.50 -3.96
CA GLU A 40 -3.33 -9.32 -3.32
C GLU A 40 -3.63 -7.85 -3.00
N MET A 41 -2.64 -7.10 -2.48
CA MET A 41 -2.80 -5.65 -2.30
C MET A 41 -3.01 -4.92 -3.62
N THR A 42 -2.29 -5.32 -4.68
CA THR A 42 -2.47 -4.74 -6.01
C THR A 42 -3.89 -4.98 -6.53
N ARG A 43 -4.46 -6.17 -6.32
CA ARG A 43 -5.85 -6.47 -6.68
C ARG A 43 -6.85 -5.61 -5.92
N ILE A 44 -6.63 -5.38 -4.62
CA ILE A 44 -7.48 -4.51 -3.80
C ILE A 44 -7.46 -3.08 -4.37
N PHE A 45 -6.26 -2.55 -4.65
CA PHE A 45 -6.14 -1.21 -5.25
C PHE A 45 -6.80 -1.12 -6.62
N GLU A 46 -6.65 -2.14 -7.46
CA GLU A 46 -7.28 -2.18 -8.78
C GLU A 46 -8.81 -2.15 -8.68
N ALA A 47 -9.39 -2.96 -7.78
CA ALA A 47 -10.83 -2.97 -7.56
C ALA A 47 -11.34 -1.61 -7.05
N THR A 48 -10.59 -0.95 -6.17
CA THR A 48 -10.94 0.39 -5.67
C THR A 48 -10.82 1.47 -6.74
N ILE A 49 -9.73 1.47 -7.52
CA ILE A 49 -9.50 2.45 -8.59
C ILE A 49 -10.54 2.28 -9.70
N ARG A 50 -10.87 1.04 -10.06
CA ARG A 50 -11.91 0.74 -11.05
C ARG A 50 -13.26 1.34 -10.67
N LYS A 51 -13.68 1.19 -9.40
CA LYS A 51 -14.90 1.83 -8.89
C LYS A 51 -14.84 3.36 -9.01
N GLY A 52 -13.69 3.97 -8.71
CA GLY A 52 -13.51 5.42 -8.84
C GLY A 52 -13.53 5.90 -10.30
N LEU A 53 -13.03 5.10 -11.25
CA LEU A 53 -13.13 5.37 -12.69
C LEU A 53 -14.57 5.24 -13.19
N GLU A 54 -15.29 4.18 -12.80
CA GLU A 54 -16.70 3.96 -13.15
C GLU A 54 -17.60 5.07 -12.60
N ALA A 55 -17.30 5.58 -11.40
CA ALA A 55 -17.99 6.72 -10.79
C ALA A 55 -17.59 8.08 -11.41
N GLY A 56 -16.55 8.12 -12.26
CA GLY A 56 -16.03 9.36 -12.85
C GLY A 56 -15.26 10.26 -11.88
N GLU A 57 -14.92 9.76 -10.69
CA GLU A 57 -14.16 10.45 -9.64
C GLU A 57 -12.66 10.48 -9.95
N LEU A 58 -12.17 9.45 -10.65
CA LEU A 58 -10.77 9.31 -11.05
C LEU A 58 -10.61 9.52 -12.56
N LYS A 59 -9.39 9.88 -12.99
CA LYS A 59 -8.99 9.97 -14.40
C LYS A 59 -8.09 8.80 -14.78
N GLY A 60 -8.20 8.35 -16.03
CA GLY A 60 -7.34 7.31 -16.62
C GLY A 60 -8.13 6.14 -17.18
N ASP A 61 -7.49 5.36 -18.04
CA ASP A 61 -8.17 4.32 -18.82
C ASP A 61 -7.80 2.89 -18.39
N ASP A 62 -6.80 2.76 -17.50
CA ASP A 62 -6.30 1.46 -17.03
C ASP A 62 -6.17 1.42 -15.49
N ALA A 63 -7.18 0.82 -14.84
CA ALA A 63 -7.21 0.61 -13.40
C ALA A 63 -6.06 -0.28 -12.90
N GLY A 64 -5.63 -1.27 -13.70
CA GLY A 64 -4.57 -2.21 -13.34
C GLY A 64 -3.20 -1.54 -13.36
N ASN A 65 -2.93 -0.70 -14.35
CA ASN A 65 -1.70 0.10 -14.38
C ASN A 65 -1.64 1.09 -13.22
N ALA A 66 -2.75 1.80 -12.96
CA ALA A 66 -2.84 2.70 -11.82
C ALA A 66 -2.60 1.96 -10.49
N ALA A 67 -3.20 0.79 -10.31
CA ALA A 67 -3.01 -0.04 -9.11
C ALA A 67 -1.55 -0.46 -8.89
N ARG A 68 -0.85 -0.89 -9.95
CA ARG A 68 0.58 -1.21 -9.88
C ARG A 68 1.41 0.01 -9.46
N CYS A 69 1.13 1.18 -10.02
CA CYS A 69 1.80 2.43 -9.64
C CYS A 69 1.54 2.80 -8.17
N VAL A 70 0.29 2.66 -7.69
CA VAL A 70 -0.05 2.87 -6.27
C VAL A 70 0.68 1.89 -5.37
N MET A 71 0.72 0.60 -5.73
CA MET A 71 1.43 -0.41 -4.96
C MET A 71 2.91 -0.06 -4.83
N VAL A 72 3.60 0.24 -5.93
CA VAL A 72 5.02 0.64 -5.92
C VAL A 72 5.25 1.85 -5.01
N ALA A 73 4.37 2.85 -5.07
CA ALA A 73 4.42 4.04 -4.23
C ALA A 73 4.21 3.75 -2.73
N LEU A 74 3.52 2.66 -2.39
CA LEU A 74 3.18 2.28 -1.01
C LEU A 74 4.07 1.18 -0.43
N ILE A 75 4.92 0.52 -1.22
CA ILE A 75 5.89 -0.51 -0.76
C ILE A 75 6.63 -0.09 0.52
N PRO A 76 7.17 1.14 0.66
CA PRO A 76 7.90 1.55 1.87
C PRO A 76 7.07 1.50 3.17
N PHE A 77 5.73 1.52 3.05
CA PHE A 77 4.78 1.58 4.16
C PHE A 77 4.07 0.26 4.43
N VAL A 78 4.36 -0.79 3.65
CA VAL A 78 3.74 -2.11 3.77
C VAL A 78 4.76 -3.24 3.74
N HIS A 79 6.02 -2.95 3.39
CA HIS A 79 7.12 -3.90 3.47
C HIS A 79 7.71 -3.89 4.90
N PRO A 80 7.57 -4.97 5.68
CA PRO A 80 7.96 -5.01 7.10
C PRO A 80 9.40 -4.55 7.35
N ARG A 81 10.38 -5.06 6.58
CA ARG A 81 11.79 -4.65 6.73
C ARG A 81 12.04 -3.16 6.50
N LEU A 82 11.36 -2.55 5.51
CA LEU A 82 11.50 -1.12 5.25
C LEU A 82 10.85 -0.29 6.36
N MET A 83 9.76 -0.79 6.93
CA MET A 83 9.12 -0.16 8.07
C MET A 83 10.00 -0.23 9.32
N GLU A 84 10.61 -1.38 9.62
CA GLU A 84 11.53 -1.51 10.76
C GLU A 84 12.71 -0.55 10.68
N GLU A 85 13.36 -0.48 9.50
CA GLU A 85 14.47 0.45 9.27
C GLU A 85 14.05 1.90 9.48
N ARG A 86 12.81 2.28 9.12
CA ARG A 86 12.30 3.64 9.29
C ARG A 86 11.82 3.95 10.70
N ILE A 87 11.20 2.98 11.39
CA ILE A 87 10.82 3.09 12.80
C ILE A 87 12.08 3.25 13.67
N SER A 88 13.14 2.47 13.38
CA SER A 88 14.40 2.55 14.12
C SER A 88 15.12 3.90 13.98
N LYS A 89 14.74 4.71 12.98
CA LYS A 89 15.31 6.03 12.68
C LYS A 89 14.41 7.18 13.16
N ASP A 90 13.41 6.90 14.00
CA ASP A 90 12.44 7.90 14.51
C ASP A 90 11.68 8.63 13.39
N GLY A 91 11.44 7.96 12.25
CA GLY A 91 10.71 8.55 11.13
C GLY A 91 9.22 8.73 11.44
N ASP A 92 8.66 9.90 11.08
CA ASP A 92 7.21 10.15 11.14
C ASP A 92 6.49 9.47 9.98
N LEU A 93 6.45 8.14 10.05
CA LEU A 93 5.84 7.28 9.02
C LEU A 93 4.38 7.60 8.76
N LYS A 94 3.68 8.11 9.77
CA LYS A 94 2.27 8.45 9.64
C LYS A 94 2.10 9.68 8.75
N SER A 95 2.83 10.76 9.02
CA SER A 95 2.76 11.95 8.19
C SER A 95 3.35 11.73 6.79
N GLU A 96 4.40 10.91 6.66
CA GLU A 96 4.93 10.50 5.35
C GLU A 96 3.89 9.72 4.53
N LEU A 97 3.18 8.77 5.15
CA LEU A 97 2.14 8.00 4.49
C LEU A 97 0.95 8.88 4.08
N GLU A 98 0.53 9.80 4.95
CA GLU A 98 -0.54 10.76 4.65
C GLU A 98 -0.15 11.64 3.45
N ALA A 99 1.07 12.15 3.41
CA ALA A 99 1.60 12.92 2.30
C ALA A 99 1.66 12.10 1.00
N GLN A 100 2.19 10.87 1.06
CA GLN A 100 2.28 9.97 -0.10
C GLN A 100 0.87 9.62 -0.63
N THR A 101 -0.07 9.33 0.27
CA THR A 101 -1.46 9.04 -0.08
C THR A 101 -2.10 10.24 -0.78
N HIS A 102 -1.95 11.44 -0.22
CA HIS A 102 -2.50 12.66 -0.82
C HIS A 102 -1.91 12.92 -2.20
N PHE A 103 -0.60 12.74 -2.37
CA PHE A 103 0.07 12.88 -3.66
C PHE A 103 -0.47 11.92 -4.71
N VAL A 104 -0.57 10.63 -4.37
CA VAL A 104 -1.12 9.59 -5.26
C VAL A 104 -2.58 9.86 -5.61
N LEU A 105 -3.41 10.23 -4.62
CA LEU A 105 -4.81 10.56 -4.86
C LEU A 105 -4.96 11.77 -5.80
N ARG A 106 -4.15 12.82 -5.61
CA ARG A 106 -4.15 13.98 -6.51
C ARG A 106 -3.71 13.63 -7.93
N ALA A 107 -2.77 12.69 -8.08
CA ALA A 107 -2.35 12.21 -9.38
C ALA A 107 -3.47 11.44 -10.10
N LEU A 108 -4.32 10.72 -9.35
CA LEU A 108 -5.46 9.95 -9.86
C LEU A 108 -6.75 10.76 -9.99
N ALA A 109 -6.87 11.89 -9.28
CA ALA A 109 -8.08 12.71 -9.28
C ALA A 109 -8.32 13.37 -10.64
N LYS A 110 -9.59 13.41 -11.03
CA LYS A 110 -10.04 14.27 -12.13
C LYS A 110 -9.87 15.74 -11.72
N VAL A 111 -9.19 16.54 -12.55
CA VAL A 111 -9.11 17.99 -12.32
C VAL A 111 -10.45 18.59 -12.76
N PRO A 112 -11.15 19.39 -11.93
CA PRO A 112 -12.30 20.14 -12.40
C PRO A 112 -11.84 21.09 -13.52
N GLY A 113 -12.42 20.93 -14.70
CA GLY A 113 -12.19 21.79 -15.85
C GLY A 113 -12.82 23.16 -15.70
#